data_AF-H1DEI5-F1
#
_entry.id   AF-H1DEI5-F1
#
_cell.length_a   1.000
_cell.length_b   1.000
_cell.length_c   1.000
_cell.angle_alpha   90.00
_cell.angle_beta   90.00
_cell.angle_gamma   90.00
#
_symmetry.space_group_name_H-M   'P 1'
#
loop_
_entity.id
_entity.type
_entity.pdbx_description
1 polymer ?
#
loop_
_entity_poly.entity_id
_entity_poly.type
_entity_poly.pdbx_seq_one_letter_code
_entity_poly.pdbx_strand_id
1 'polypeptide(L)'
;MDIQEKAAQIVATAQIVTLASIDENGYPRPVAMVKLKDEDGAIYVSTGTSSAKTAHFRDNPKAGISIVKGSDSVVYTGEIEIVTDEAIKRSLWSDWMLPHFPGGVEDPEYCVLKFTPESATYWIDNVFVKNEQYMNLFCQSCGMPMRTPDQFGTNKDGSVNEDYCCYCYKEGAFLQDCTMEGMIEHCIQFLDEFNGACDSRYSKEEAIAQMKAYFPRLKRWAK
;
A
#
# COMPACT_ATOMS: atom_id res chain seq x y z
N MET A 1 -2.23 2.18 16.19
CA MET A 1 -1.22 1.76 15.22
C MET A 1 -1.67 2.28 13.87
N ASP A 2 -0.89 3.15 13.26
CA ASP A 2 -1.18 3.63 11.91
C ASP A 2 -1.01 2.51 10.87
N ILE A 3 -1.34 2.78 9.62
CA ILE A 3 -1.30 1.76 8.57
C ILE A 3 0.14 1.39 8.19
N GLN A 4 1.09 2.30 8.33
CA GLN A 4 2.51 2.07 8.08
C GLN A 4 3.11 1.12 9.12
N GLU A 5 2.79 1.30 10.39
CA GLU A 5 3.18 0.42 11.49
C GLU A 5 2.56 -0.99 11.32
N LYS A 6 1.28 -1.07 10.90
CA LYS A 6 0.64 -2.35 10.55
C LYS A 6 1.35 -3.02 9.38
N ALA A 7 1.66 -2.29 8.32
CA ALA A 7 2.38 -2.81 7.17
C ALA A 7 3.77 -3.32 7.57
N ALA A 8 4.52 -2.56 8.38
CA ALA A 8 5.82 -2.97 8.91
C ALA A 8 5.72 -4.27 9.73
N GLN A 9 4.69 -4.42 10.57
CA GLN A 9 4.46 -5.66 11.31
C GLN A 9 4.14 -6.85 10.40
N ILE A 10 3.35 -6.65 9.34
CA ILE A 10 3.07 -7.68 8.32
C ILE A 10 4.38 -8.11 7.64
N VAL A 11 5.20 -7.15 7.20
CA VAL A 11 6.51 -7.44 6.58
C VAL A 11 7.40 -8.20 7.54
N ALA A 12 7.59 -7.70 8.77
CA ALA A 12 8.47 -8.30 9.77
C ALA A 12 8.10 -9.75 10.09
N THR A 13 6.80 -10.04 10.20
CA THR A 13 6.29 -11.38 10.55
C THR A 13 6.15 -12.34 9.36
N ALA A 14 6.26 -11.85 8.12
CA ALA A 14 6.15 -12.69 6.94
C ALA A 14 7.38 -13.61 6.77
N GLN A 15 7.14 -14.91 6.60
CA GLN A 15 8.20 -15.88 6.25
C GLN A 15 8.32 -16.09 4.74
N ILE A 16 7.21 -15.90 4.02
CA ILE A 16 7.12 -16.07 2.57
C ILE A 16 6.72 -14.73 1.95
N VAL A 17 7.36 -14.39 0.84
CA VAL A 17 7.02 -13.25 -0.01
C VAL A 17 6.82 -13.74 -1.45
N THR A 18 5.91 -13.12 -2.19
CA THR A 18 5.78 -13.38 -3.63
C THR A 18 6.58 -12.34 -4.40
N LEU A 19 7.69 -12.75 -5.02
CA LEU A 19 8.55 -11.90 -5.84
C LEU A 19 8.21 -12.09 -7.31
N ALA A 20 7.94 -11.00 -8.02
CA ALA A 20 7.70 -10.99 -9.46
C ALA A 20 8.90 -10.38 -10.21
N SER A 21 9.48 -11.16 -11.11
CA SER A 21 10.38 -10.69 -12.18
C SER A 21 9.60 -10.52 -13.49
N ILE A 22 10.19 -9.87 -14.48
CA ILE A 22 9.66 -9.82 -15.86
C ILE A 22 10.52 -10.73 -16.75
N ASP A 23 9.88 -11.65 -17.47
CA ASP A 23 10.60 -12.54 -18.39
C ASP A 23 10.98 -11.87 -19.72
N GLU A 24 11.72 -12.58 -20.55
CA GLU A 24 12.21 -12.11 -21.84
C GLU A 24 11.10 -11.71 -22.84
N ASN A 25 9.87 -12.18 -22.63
CA ASN A 25 8.70 -11.86 -23.44
C ASN A 25 7.84 -10.76 -22.81
N GLY A 26 8.25 -10.20 -21.68
CA GLY A 26 7.52 -9.15 -20.98
C GLY A 26 6.44 -9.66 -20.03
N TYR A 27 6.32 -10.97 -19.78
CA TYR A 27 5.32 -11.49 -18.85
C TYR A 27 5.83 -11.41 -17.40
N PRO A 28 4.94 -11.04 -16.45
CA PRO A 28 5.28 -11.11 -15.04
C PRO A 28 5.35 -12.56 -14.56
N ARG A 29 6.37 -12.88 -13.77
CA ARG A 29 6.59 -14.20 -13.18
C ARG A 29 6.61 -14.11 -11.65
N PRO A 30 5.44 -14.13 -10.99
CA PRO A 30 5.35 -14.17 -9.54
C PRO A 30 5.76 -15.55 -9.01
N VAL A 31 6.66 -15.58 -8.04
CA VAL A 31 7.14 -16.81 -7.39
C VAL A 31 7.17 -16.59 -5.88
N ALA A 32 6.60 -17.51 -5.12
CA ALA A 32 6.70 -17.52 -3.66
C ALA A 32 8.12 -17.91 -3.23
N MET A 33 8.72 -17.11 -2.36
CA MET A 33 10.12 -17.19 -1.93
C MET A 33 10.19 -17.08 -0.41
N VAL A 34 11.14 -17.80 0.21
CA VAL A 34 11.43 -17.61 1.64
C VAL A 34 12.15 -16.27 1.83
N LYS A 35 11.64 -15.44 2.73
CA LYS A 35 12.30 -14.22 3.18
C LYS A 35 13.42 -14.60 4.14
N LEU A 36 14.66 -14.24 3.80
CA LEU A 36 15.81 -14.47 4.68
C LEU A 36 15.89 -13.42 5.77
N LYS A 37 15.70 -12.16 5.38
CA LYS A 37 15.82 -10.98 6.24
C LYS A 37 15.07 -9.81 5.62
N ASP A 38 14.62 -8.89 6.46
CA ASP A 38 14.30 -7.52 6.09
C ASP A 38 15.09 -6.57 7.00
N GLU A 39 15.67 -5.52 6.42
CA GLU A 39 16.50 -4.54 7.13
C GLU A 39 16.50 -3.22 6.36
N ASP A 40 16.29 -2.11 7.07
CA ASP A 40 16.26 -0.75 6.50
C ASP A 40 15.33 -0.63 5.27
N GLY A 41 14.19 -1.32 5.32
CA GLY A 41 13.20 -1.38 4.24
C GLY A 41 13.53 -2.34 3.10
N ALA A 42 14.77 -2.86 3.01
CA ALA A 42 15.15 -3.86 2.02
C ALA A 42 14.67 -5.26 2.42
N ILE A 43 14.38 -6.10 1.43
CA ILE A 43 13.96 -7.49 1.62
C ILE A 43 14.95 -8.42 0.91
N TYR A 44 15.47 -9.41 1.63
CA TYR A 44 16.46 -10.36 1.12
C TYR A 44 15.84 -11.74 0.92
N VAL A 45 16.10 -12.35 -0.24
CA VAL A 45 15.71 -13.72 -0.59
C VAL A 45 16.88 -14.47 -1.21
N SER A 46 16.91 -15.81 -1.13
CA SER A 46 17.91 -16.64 -1.83
C SER A 46 17.35 -17.26 -3.11
N THR A 47 18.22 -17.50 -4.08
CA THR A 47 17.91 -18.29 -5.28
C THR A 47 19.17 -18.90 -5.90
N GLY A 48 19.02 -19.58 -7.04
CA GLY A 48 20.13 -20.13 -7.81
C GLY A 48 20.83 -19.07 -8.68
N THR A 49 22.16 -19.04 -8.73
CA THR A 49 22.92 -18.17 -9.67
C THR A 49 22.52 -18.40 -11.13
N SER A 50 22.21 -19.64 -11.50
CA SER A 50 21.73 -20.04 -12.83
C SER A 50 20.21 -19.99 -13.01
N SER A 51 19.45 -19.55 -12.00
CA SER A 51 17.98 -19.55 -12.08
C SER A 51 17.47 -18.56 -13.15
N ALA A 52 16.34 -18.89 -13.79
CA ALA A 52 15.70 -18.00 -14.78
C ALA A 52 15.46 -16.58 -14.20
N LYS A 53 15.03 -16.51 -12.94
CA LYS A 53 14.81 -15.25 -12.23
C LYS A 53 16.08 -14.41 -12.08
N THR A 54 17.23 -15.05 -11.83
CA THR A 54 18.51 -14.36 -11.77
C THR A 54 18.89 -13.82 -13.14
N ALA A 55 18.62 -14.56 -14.22
CA ALA A 55 18.80 -14.05 -15.57
C ALA A 55 17.89 -12.83 -15.83
N HIS A 56 16.59 -12.91 -15.50
CA HIS A 56 15.68 -11.78 -15.66
C HIS A 56 16.16 -10.52 -14.94
N PHE A 57 16.64 -10.63 -13.69
CA PHE A 57 17.09 -9.48 -12.92
C PHE A 57 18.44 -8.92 -13.36
N ARG A 58 19.27 -9.69 -14.08
CA ARG A 58 20.44 -9.13 -14.78
C ARG A 58 20.03 -8.22 -15.94
N ASP A 59 18.96 -8.58 -16.64
CA ASP A 59 18.49 -7.85 -17.82
C ASP A 59 17.53 -6.70 -17.46
N ASN A 60 16.71 -6.89 -16.42
CA ASN A 60 15.73 -5.92 -15.95
C ASN A 60 15.59 -6.01 -14.41
N PRO A 61 16.12 -5.03 -13.65
CA PRO A 61 16.10 -5.08 -12.19
C PRO A 61 14.70 -4.83 -11.59
N LYS A 62 13.72 -4.35 -12.37
CA LYS A 62 12.39 -4.01 -11.86
C LYS A 62 11.65 -5.23 -11.35
N ALA A 63 11.11 -5.11 -10.14
CA ALA A 63 10.43 -6.18 -9.45
C ALA A 63 9.20 -5.69 -8.68
N GLY A 64 8.31 -6.63 -8.38
CA GLY A 64 7.24 -6.45 -7.42
C GLY A 64 7.32 -7.48 -6.29
N ILE A 65 7.06 -7.07 -5.05
CA ILE A 65 6.88 -7.98 -3.92
C ILE A 65 5.44 -7.86 -3.41
N SER A 66 4.78 -8.99 -3.21
CA SER A 66 3.49 -9.08 -2.52
C SER A 66 3.59 -9.96 -1.29
N ILE A 67 3.06 -9.45 -0.17
CA ILE A 67 3.01 -10.10 1.13
C ILE A 67 1.56 -10.11 1.59
N VAL A 68 1.03 -11.27 1.96
CA VAL A 68 -0.37 -11.45 2.36
C VAL A 68 -0.44 -12.03 3.76
N LYS A 69 -1.29 -11.45 4.62
CA LYS A 69 -1.59 -11.94 5.97
C LYS A 69 -3.11 -11.93 6.18
N GLY A 70 -3.75 -13.09 6.08
CA GLY A 70 -5.21 -13.17 6.13
C GLY A 70 -5.83 -12.43 4.94
N SER A 71 -6.65 -11.41 5.21
CA SER A 71 -7.22 -10.50 4.20
C SER A 71 -6.33 -9.30 3.86
N ASP A 72 -5.29 -9.05 4.65
CA ASP A 72 -4.43 -7.88 4.48
C ASP A 72 -3.30 -8.18 3.51
N SER A 73 -2.86 -7.15 2.78
CA SER A 73 -1.71 -7.25 1.90
C SER A 73 -0.85 -5.99 1.87
N VAL A 74 0.44 -6.21 1.68
CA VAL A 74 1.46 -5.20 1.44
C VAL A 74 2.12 -5.52 0.11
N VAL A 75 2.08 -4.56 -0.80
CA VAL A 75 2.67 -4.68 -2.14
C VAL A 75 3.70 -3.58 -2.32
N TYR A 76 4.88 -3.97 -2.76
CA TYR A 76 5.96 -3.06 -3.14
C TYR A 76 6.28 -3.19 -4.61
N THR A 77 6.66 -2.08 -5.24
CA THR A 77 7.44 -2.10 -6.48
C THR A 77 8.80 -1.49 -6.21
N GLY A 78 9.82 -1.96 -6.90
CA GLY A 78 11.17 -1.44 -6.75
C GLY A 78 12.14 -2.25 -7.58
N GLU A 79 13.39 -2.33 -7.13
CA GLU A 79 14.46 -2.96 -7.90
C GLU A 79 15.18 -4.06 -7.12
N ILE A 80 15.70 -5.03 -7.86
CA ILE A 80 16.52 -6.12 -7.35
C ILE A 80 17.99 -5.87 -7.67
N GLU A 81 18.82 -6.05 -6.65
CA GLU A 81 20.27 -6.16 -6.77
C GLU A 81 20.70 -7.61 -6.48
N ILE A 82 21.58 -8.16 -7.32
CA ILE A 82 22.25 -9.44 -7.04
C ILE A 82 23.42 -9.16 -6.10
N VAL A 83 23.34 -9.65 -4.87
CA VAL A 83 24.34 -9.38 -3.83
C VAL A 83 25.64 -10.13 -4.16
N THR A 84 26.74 -9.39 -4.27
CA THR A 84 28.09 -9.92 -4.50
C THR A 84 28.97 -9.90 -3.25
N ASP A 85 28.54 -9.21 -2.20
CA ASP A 85 29.25 -9.14 -0.91
C ASP A 85 29.14 -10.49 -0.18
N GLU A 86 30.28 -11.17 -0.05
CA GLU A 86 30.36 -12.47 0.61
C GLU A 86 30.07 -12.42 2.12
N ALA A 87 30.33 -11.29 2.80
CA ALA A 87 29.98 -11.15 4.22
C ALA A 87 28.46 -11.09 4.39
N ILE A 88 27.74 -10.37 3.51
CA ILE A 88 26.28 -10.34 3.51
C ILE A 88 25.72 -11.73 3.22
N LYS A 89 26.18 -12.40 2.15
CA LYS A 89 25.77 -13.77 1.82
C LYS A 89 25.97 -14.72 3.00
N ARG A 90 27.13 -14.68 3.66
CA ARG A 90 27.41 -15.49 4.86
C ARG A 90 26.47 -15.19 6.01
N SER A 91 26.19 -13.91 6.27
CA SER A 91 25.29 -13.51 7.36
C SER A 91 23.83 -13.97 7.16
N LEU A 92 23.42 -14.21 5.90
CA LEU A 92 22.08 -14.62 5.52
C LEU A 92 21.96 -16.15 5.29
N TRP A 93 23.05 -16.89 5.44
CA TRP A 93 23.04 -18.34 5.30
C TRP A 93 22.37 -19.02 6.50
N SER A 94 21.70 -20.14 6.23
CA SER A 94 21.17 -21.04 7.25
C SER A 94 21.10 -22.46 6.71
N ASP A 95 21.38 -23.44 7.57
CA ASP A 95 21.55 -24.85 7.17
C ASP A 95 20.29 -25.50 6.58
N TRP A 96 19.10 -24.89 6.77
CA TRP A 96 17.90 -25.35 6.08
C TRP A 96 18.02 -25.26 4.55
N MET A 97 18.95 -24.45 4.03
CA MET A 97 19.21 -24.30 2.60
C MET A 97 20.16 -25.37 2.02
N LEU A 98 20.81 -26.19 2.84
CA LEU A 98 21.72 -27.26 2.38
C LEU A 98 21.10 -28.21 1.32
N PRO A 99 19.82 -28.62 1.41
CA PRO A 99 19.19 -29.44 0.37
C PRO A 99 19.09 -28.74 -1.00
N HIS A 100 19.15 -27.41 -1.05
CA HIS A 100 19.12 -26.61 -2.27
C HIS A 100 20.52 -26.25 -2.77
N PHE A 101 21.46 -26.03 -1.85
CA PHE A 101 22.85 -25.66 -2.13
C PHE A 101 23.81 -26.57 -1.33
N PRO A 102 24.14 -27.78 -1.85
CA PRO A 102 24.95 -28.76 -1.13
C PRO A 102 26.37 -28.30 -0.79
N GLY A 103 26.91 -27.31 -1.52
CA GLY A 103 28.19 -26.65 -1.21
C GLY A 103 28.12 -25.68 -0.04
N GLY A 104 26.94 -25.49 0.57
CA GLY A 104 26.72 -24.58 1.68
C GLY A 104 26.83 -23.12 1.26
N VAL A 105 27.34 -22.29 2.17
CA VAL A 105 27.52 -20.85 1.94
C VAL A 105 28.50 -20.52 0.81
N GLU A 106 29.42 -21.45 0.47
CA GLU A 106 30.35 -21.32 -0.67
C GLU A 106 29.79 -21.90 -1.97
N ASP A 107 28.59 -22.46 -1.96
CA ASP A 107 28.03 -23.07 -3.17
C ASP A 107 27.94 -22.00 -4.28
N PRO A 108 28.52 -22.22 -5.47
CA PRO A 108 28.48 -21.24 -6.56
C PRO A 108 27.05 -20.97 -7.04
N GLU A 109 26.10 -21.86 -6.76
CA GLU A 109 24.69 -21.65 -7.04
C GLU A 109 23.96 -20.86 -5.94
N TYR A 110 24.55 -20.65 -4.76
CA TYR A 110 23.94 -19.82 -3.72
C TYR A 110 24.03 -18.33 -4.07
N CYS A 111 22.88 -17.78 -4.49
CA CYS A 111 22.72 -16.38 -4.82
C CYS A 111 21.74 -15.71 -3.85
N VAL A 112 22.07 -14.49 -3.42
CA VAL A 112 21.18 -13.64 -2.62
C VAL A 112 20.72 -12.47 -3.48
N LEU A 113 19.41 -12.22 -3.45
CA LEU A 113 18.80 -11.06 -4.07
C LEU A 113 18.37 -10.09 -2.98
N LYS A 114 18.71 -8.81 -3.15
CA LYS A 114 18.26 -7.70 -2.33
C LYS A 114 17.22 -6.91 -3.10
N PHE A 115 15.99 -6.88 -2.59
CA PHE A 115 14.93 -6.01 -3.09
C PHE A 115 14.95 -4.69 -2.33
N THR A 116 14.97 -3.57 -3.06
CA THR A 116 14.85 -2.22 -2.50
C THR A 116 13.52 -1.60 -2.96
N PRO A 117 12.55 -1.36 -2.07
CA PRO A 117 11.28 -0.74 -2.43
C PRO A 117 11.45 0.71 -2.92
N GLU A 118 10.66 1.10 -3.93
CA GLU A 118 10.51 2.48 -4.40
C GLU A 118 9.10 3.02 -4.14
N SER A 119 8.09 2.15 -4.23
CA SER A 119 6.71 2.50 -3.98
C SER A 119 5.99 1.41 -3.19
N ALA A 120 4.97 1.81 -2.44
CA ALA A 120 4.21 0.93 -1.58
C ALA A 120 2.70 1.09 -1.81
N THR A 121 2.01 -0.04 -1.73
CA THR A 121 0.55 -0.13 -1.75
C THR A 121 0.10 -1.05 -0.62
N TYR A 122 -0.83 -0.57 0.20
CA TYR A 122 -1.37 -1.30 1.34
C TYR A 122 -2.85 -1.54 1.15
N TRP A 123 -3.29 -2.75 1.47
CA TRP A 123 -4.69 -3.09 1.71
C TRP A 123 -4.76 -3.71 3.09
N ILE A 124 -5.14 -2.93 4.10
CA ILE A 124 -5.13 -3.34 5.51
C ILE A 124 -6.40 -2.84 6.16
N ASP A 125 -7.13 -3.71 6.88
CA ASP A 125 -8.38 -3.35 7.55
C ASP A 125 -9.44 -2.71 6.61
N ASN A 126 -9.47 -3.14 5.34
CA ASN A 126 -10.28 -2.57 4.26
C ASN A 126 -9.92 -1.12 3.84
N VAL A 127 -8.75 -0.64 4.26
CA VAL A 127 -8.20 0.65 3.85
C VAL A 127 -7.18 0.41 2.73
N PHE A 128 -7.38 1.07 1.60
CA PHE A 128 -6.48 1.05 0.44
C PHE A 128 -5.62 2.30 0.44
N VAL A 129 -4.31 2.14 0.60
CA VAL A 129 -3.33 3.22 0.50
C VAL A 129 -2.37 2.93 -0.65
N LYS A 130 -2.11 3.93 -1.49
CA LYS A 130 -1.14 3.85 -2.58
C LYS A 130 -0.28 5.09 -2.55
N ASN A 131 1.04 4.91 -2.53
CA ASN A 131 2.01 6.03 -2.49
C ASN A 131 1.65 7.06 -1.41
N GLU A 132 1.43 6.57 -0.18
CA GLU A 132 1.07 7.36 1.00
C GLU A 132 -0.29 8.09 0.94
N GLN A 133 -1.08 7.83 -0.11
CA GLN A 133 -2.43 8.40 -0.25
C GLN A 133 -3.51 7.36 0.02
N TYR A 134 -4.48 7.72 0.87
CA TYR A 134 -5.69 6.95 1.10
C TYR A 134 -6.62 7.07 -0.10
N MET A 135 -6.97 5.94 -0.71
CA MET A 135 -7.63 5.90 -2.01
C MET A 135 -9.12 5.59 -1.92
N ASN A 136 -9.57 4.97 -0.82
CA ASN A 136 -10.95 4.51 -0.65
C ASN A 136 -11.62 5.05 0.62
N LEU A 137 -11.04 6.05 1.28
CA LEU A 137 -11.66 6.74 2.41
C LEU A 137 -12.36 8.01 1.95
N PHE A 138 -13.64 8.10 2.28
CA PHE A 138 -14.50 9.24 1.96
C PHE A 138 -15.22 9.69 3.22
N CYS A 139 -15.30 11.00 3.44
CA CYS A 139 -16.03 11.56 4.55
C CYS A 139 -17.50 11.12 4.49
N GLN A 140 -17.96 10.42 5.51
CA GLN A 140 -19.31 9.89 5.70
C GLN A 140 -20.34 10.99 6.09
N SER A 141 -20.00 12.26 5.83
CA SER A 141 -20.88 13.43 5.93
C SER A 141 -20.97 14.18 4.61
N CYS A 142 -19.84 14.62 4.04
CA CYS A 142 -19.83 15.43 2.82
C CYS A 142 -19.39 14.68 1.56
N GLY A 143 -18.97 13.41 1.67
CA GLY A 143 -18.47 12.62 0.55
C GLY A 143 -17.06 13.01 0.06
N MET A 144 -16.38 13.96 0.74
CA MET A 144 -15.03 14.40 0.36
C MET A 144 -14.03 13.24 0.46
N PRO A 145 -13.23 12.96 -0.59
CA PRO A 145 -12.12 12.02 -0.50
C PRO A 145 -11.11 12.48 0.55
N MET A 146 -10.72 11.60 1.46
CA MET A 146 -9.72 11.88 2.49
C MET A 146 -8.47 11.10 2.13
N ARG A 147 -7.51 11.78 1.50
CA ARG A 147 -6.30 11.21 0.91
C ARG A 147 -5.08 11.26 1.82
N THR A 148 -5.05 12.19 2.77
CA THR A 148 -3.90 12.41 3.64
C THR A 148 -4.34 12.52 5.11
N PRO A 149 -3.46 12.18 6.08
CA PRO A 149 -3.82 12.15 7.50
C PRO A 149 -4.39 13.46 8.05
N ASP A 150 -3.93 14.61 7.55
CA ASP A 150 -4.39 15.95 7.96
C ASP A 150 -5.85 16.27 7.57
N GLN A 151 -6.42 15.48 6.65
CA GLN A 151 -7.81 15.62 6.21
C GLN A 151 -8.79 14.88 7.11
N PHE A 152 -8.32 14.01 8.00
CA PHE A 152 -9.17 13.27 8.92
C PHE A 152 -9.64 14.12 10.09
N GLY A 153 -10.87 13.86 10.54
CA GLY A 153 -11.44 14.45 11.73
C GLY A 153 -10.82 13.89 13.01
N THR A 154 -11.26 14.41 14.15
CA THR A 154 -10.78 13.96 15.47
C THR A 154 -11.92 13.56 16.40
N ASN A 155 -11.71 12.48 17.13
CA ASN A 155 -12.59 12.02 18.19
C ASN A 155 -12.38 12.84 19.47
N LYS A 156 -13.26 12.66 20.46
CA LYS A 156 -13.19 13.39 21.74
C LYS A 156 -11.90 13.12 22.53
N ASP A 157 -11.33 11.93 22.37
CA ASP A 157 -10.06 11.53 23.00
C ASP A 157 -8.82 12.00 22.20
N GLY A 158 -9.01 12.73 21.10
CA GLY A 158 -7.96 13.22 20.22
C GLY A 158 -7.49 12.21 19.18
N SER A 159 -8.02 10.98 19.17
CA SER A 159 -7.71 9.99 18.12
C SER A 159 -8.29 10.41 16.75
N VAL A 160 -7.66 9.91 15.68
CA VAL A 160 -8.10 10.15 14.30
C VAL A 160 -9.47 9.51 14.06
N ASN A 161 -10.32 10.21 13.31
CA ASN A 161 -11.59 9.70 12.82
C ASN A 161 -11.51 9.46 11.30
N GLU A 162 -11.50 8.19 10.90
CA GLU A 162 -11.42 7.77 9.49
C GLU A 162 -12.78 7.84 8.76
N ASP A 163 -13.87 8.09 9.49
CA ASP A 163 -15.21 8.23 8.91
C ASP A 163 -15.49 9.65 8.45
N TYR A 164 -14.95 10.68 9.11
CA TYR A 164 -15.31 12.07 8.84
C TYR A 164 -14.10 12.95 8.66
N CYS A 165 -14.17 13.93 7.76
CA CYS A 165 -13.06 14.85 7.53
C CYS A 165 -12.97 15.95 8.61
N CYS A 166 -11.80 16.59 8.69
CA CYS A 166 -11.51 17.66 9.63
C CYS A 166 -12.41 18.90 9.45
N TYR A 167 -13.05 19.08 8.30
CA TYR A 167 -14.01 20.16 8.05
C TYR A 167 -15.43 19.84 8.54
N CYS A 168 -15.76 18.55 8.69
CA CYS A 168 -17.06 18.12 9.15
C CYS A 168 -17.08 17.78 10.64
N TYR A 169 -16.01 17.19 11.18
CA TYR A 169 -15.99 16.60 12.51
C TYR A 169 -14.65 16.83 13.22
N LYS A 170 -14.68 17.43 14.41
CA LYS A 170 -13.51 17.63 15.28
C LYS A 170 -13.90 17.50 16.74
N GLU A 171 -12.96 17.02 17.55
CA GLU A 171 -13.07 16.90 19.01
C GLU A 171 -14.34 16.14 19.46
N GLY A 172 -14.78 15.18 18.65
CA GLY A 172 -15.96 14.38 18.94
C GLY A 172 -17.31 15.01 18.56
N ALA A 173 -17.32 16.14 17.83
CA ALA A 173 -18.54 16.83 17.43
C ALA A 173 -18.53 17.27 15.95
N PHE A 174 -19.72 17.31 15.34
CA PHE A 174 -19.88 17.93 14.02
C PHE A 174 -19.75 19.45 14.14
N LEU A 175 -18.97 20.05 13.24
CA LEU A 175 -18.72 21.50 13.23
C LEU A 175 -19.90 22.32 12.70
N GLN A 176 -20.85 21.67 12.03
CA GLN A 176 -21.98 22.31 11.37
C GLN A 176 -23.26 21.52 11.69
N ASP A 177 -24.27 22.19 12.22
CA ASP A 177 -25.62 21.66 12.36
C ASP A 177 -26.43 22.02 11.10
N CYS A 178 -26.52 21.08 10.16
CA CYS A 178 -27.16 21.30 8.87
C CYS A 178 -27.94 20.06 8.40
N THR A 179 -28.91 20.28 7.53
CA THR A 179 -29.61 19.21 6.81
C THR A 179 -28.71 18.63 5.70
N MET A 180 -29.14 17.52 5.10
CA MET A 180 -28.45 16.95 3.94
C MET A 180 -28.43 17.93 2.77
N GLU A 181 -29.55 18.61 2.51
CA GLU A 181 -29.66 19.65 1.48
C GLU A 181 -28.70 20.81 1.76
N GLY A 182 -28.60 21.26 3.01
CA GLY A 182 -27.64 22.29 3.42
C GLY A 182 -26.18 21.86 3.20
N MET A 183 -25.86 20.58 3.44
CA MET A 183 -24.53 20.05 3.15
C MET A 183 -24.24 20.03 1.64
N ILE A 184 -25.23 19.68 0.79
CA ILE A 184 -25.07 19.73 -0.67
C ILE A 184 -24.81 21.16 -1.14
N GLU A 185 -25.55 22.13 -0.61
CA GLU A 185 -25.36 23.56 -0.90
C GLU A 185 -24.00 24.09 -0.42
N HIS A 186 -23.44 23.53 0.65
CA HIS A 186 -22.09 23.86 1.08
C HIS A 186 -21.04 23.24 0.14
N CYS A 187 -21.16 21.94 -0.17
CA CYS A 187 -20.20 21.22 -1.01
C CYS A 187 -20.10 21.82 -2.42
N ILE A 188 -21.21 22.32 -2.97
CA ILE A 188 -21.21 22.90 -4.33
C ILE A 188 -20.39 24.19 -4.44
N GLN A 189 -20.09 24.85 -3.32
CA GLN A 189 -19.23 26.04 -3.29
C GLN A 189 -17.76 25.69 -3.62
N PHE A 190 -17.38 24.43 -3.45
CA PHE A 190 -16.03 23.90 -3.70
C PHE A 190 -15.94 23.08 -5.00
N LEU A 191 -16.96 23.13 -5.86
CA LEU A 191 -17.01 22.33 -7.09
C LEU A 191 -15.84 22.64 -8.03
N ASP A 192 -15.46 23.92 -8.15
CA ASP A 192 -14.36 24.32 -9.04
C ASP A 192 -13.01 23.78 -8.54
N GLU A 193 -12.78 23.81 -7.23
CA GLU A 193 -11.59 23.22 -6.61
C GLU A 193 -11.56 21.71 -6.82
N PHE A 194 -12.70 21.03 -6.63
CA PHE A 194 -12.84 19.60 -6.89
C PHE A 194 -12.56 19.24 -8.36
N ASN A 195 -13.15 19.99 -9.30
CA ASN A 195 -12.92 19.81 -10.74
C ASN A 195 -11.47 20.12 -11.16
N GLY A 196 -10.76 20.97 -10.43
CA GLY A 196 -9.34 21.25 -10.64
C GLY A 196 -8.41 20.15 -10.12
N ALA A 197 -8.84 19.43 -9.09
CA ALA A 197 -8.07 18.37 -8.44
C ALA A 197 -8.35 16.95 -8.97
N CYS A 198 -9.38 16.78 -9.81
CA CYS A 198 -9.79 15.50 -10.38
C CYS A 198 -9.73 15.51 -11.91
N ASP A 199 -9.49 14.35 -12.52
CA ASP A 199 -9.52 14.17 -13.98
C ASP A 199 -10.93 14.31 -14.57
N SER A 200 -11.96 14.33 -13.73
CA SER A 200 -13.36 14.45 -14.11
C SER A 200 -13.87 15.87 -13.86
N ARG A 201 -14.59 16.44 -14.83
CA ARG A 201 -15.24 17.74 -14.71
C ARG A 201 -16.74 17.57 -14.66
N TYR A 202 -17.35 18.09 -13.60
CA TYR A 202 -18.80 18.09 -13.43
C TYR A 202 -19.36 19.51 -13.56
N SER A 203 -20.51 19.62 -14.23
CA SER A 203 -21.37 20.79 -14.08
C SER A 203 -21.99 20.84 -12.68
N LYS A 204 -22.53 22.00 -12.33
CA LYS A 204 -23.21 22.21 -11.04
C LYS A 204 -24.39 21.26 -10.86
N GLU A 205 -25.20 21.12 -11.92
CA GLU A 205 -26.39 20.29 -11.95
C GLU A 205 -26.05 18.80 -11.78
N GLU A 206 -25.01 18.32 -12.47
CA GLU A 206 -24.53 16.94 -12.37
C GLU A 206 -23.97 16.63 -10.97
N ALA A 207 -23.19 17.54 -10.40
CA ALA A 207 -22.64 17.38 -9.06
C ALA A 207 -23.76 17.31 -8.00
N ILE A 208 -24.77 18.19 -8.08
CA ILE A 208 -25.94 18.16 -7.20
C ILE A 208 -26.69 16.84 -7.34
N ALA A 209 -26.94 16.37 -8.57
CA ALA A 209 -27.64 15.11 -8.81
C ALA A 209 -26.87 13.92 -8.22
N GLN A 210 -25.56 13.87 -8.38
CA GLN A 210 -24.72 12.82 -7.79
C GLN A 210 -24.72 12.87 -6.26
N MET A 211 -24.54 14.05 -5.66
CA MET A 211 -24.58 14.18 -4.20
C MET A 211 -25.94 13.75 -3.64
N LYS A 212 -27.07 14.12 -4.28
CA LYS A 212 -28.41 13.66 -3.88
C LYS A 212 -28.57 12.15 -3.96
N ALA A 213 -27.92 11.49 -4.92
CA ALA A 213 -27.95 10.04 -5.05
C ALA A 213 -27.02 9.33 -4.03
N TYR A 214 -25.90 9.97 -3.68
CA TYR A 214 -24.85 9.37 -2.85
C TYR A 214 -25.01 9.64 -1.35
N PHE A 215 -25.31 10.87 -0.95
CA PHE A 215 -25.37 11.29 0.47
C PHE A 215 -26.31 10.44 1.33
N PRO A 216 -27.49 9.97 0.87
CA PRO A 216 -28.35 9.10 1.67
C PRO A 216 -27.71 7.79 2.14
N ARG A 217 -26.58 7.37 1.54
CA ARG A 217 -25.84 6.16 1.92
C ARG A 217 -24.72 6.42 2.94
N LEU A 218 -24.41 7.69 3.22
CA LEU A 218 -23.35 8.07 4.14
C LEU A 218 -23.83 7.97 5.59
N LYS A 219 -22.95 7.56 6.50
CA LYS A 219 -23.30 7.29 7.92
C LYS A 219 -24.03 8.44 8.62
N ARG A 220 -23.70 9.71 8.33
CA ARG A 220 -24.38 10.87 8.94
C ARG A 220 -25.86 10.96 8.56
N TRP A 221 -26.21 10.47 7.37
CA TRP A 221 -27.50 10.69 6.73
C TRP A 221 -28.34 9.42 6.58
N ALA A 222 -27.69 8.26 6.66
CA ALA A 222 -28.33 6.97 6.63
C ALA A 222 -29.30 6.84 7.82
N LYS A 223 -30.53 6.39 7.54
CA LYS A 223 -31.55 6.05 8.53
C LYS A 223 -31.50 4.59 8.89
#